data_AF-D5JG58-F1
#
_entry.id   AF-D5JG58-F1
#
_cell.length_a   1.000
_cell.length_b   1.000
_cell.length_c   1.000
_cell.angle_alpha   90.00
_cell.angle_beta   90.00
_cell.angle_gamma   90.00
#
_symmetry.space_group_name_H-M   'P 1'
#
loop_
_entity.id
_entity.type
_entity.pdbx_description
1 polymer ?
#
loop_
_entity_poly.entity_id
_entity_poly.type
_entity_poly.pdbx_seq_one_letter_code
_entity_poly.pdbx_strand_id
1 'polypeptide(L)'
;MKNFQVTVSLSLDPENQELLELKNHLEEAIALCDDIKNAKQNESALKWNKGDECQAMWMGDKHYYNAVIEDIYADGTCQVRFNKYTDKQICDLSSLKMKLADEKMSNKVRQRKRHKNKMGFEEYKAKRLYEKKMFDDEINSKVEAERQVWKTFN
;
A
#
# COMPACT_ATOMS: atom_id res chain seq x y z
N MET A 1 27.76 -23.61 -3.69
CA MET A 1 29.12 -24.04 -4.06
C MET A 1 29.89 -24.22 -2.75
N LYS A 2 30.25 -25.46 -2.39
CA LYS A 2 31.04 -25.71 -1.17
C LYS A 2 32.46 -25.19 -1.39
N ASN A 3 33.07 -24.58 -0.37
CA ASN A 3 34.40 -23.91 -0.41
C ASN A 3 35.56 -24.89 -0.63
N PHE A 4 35.59 -25.53 -1.80
CA PHE A 4 36.52 -26.59 -2.16
C PHE A 4 37.99 -26.12 -2.14
N GLN A 5 38.26 -24.87 -2.53
CA GLN A 5 39.63 -24.35 -2.53
C GLN A 5 40.21 -24.20 -1.12
N VAL A 6 39.42 -23.68 -0.16
CA VAL A 6 39.87 -23.52 1.24
C VAL A 6 40.10 -24.89 1.91
N THR A 7 39.27 -25.89 1.59
CA THR A 7 39.45 -27.25 2.12
C THR A 7 40.67 -27.95 1.53
N VAL A 8 40.95 -27.75 0.24
CA VAL A 8 42.16 -28.28 -0.41
C VAL A 8 43.41 -27.60 0.16
N SER A 9 43.41 -26.29 0.39
CA SER A 9 44.55 -25.59 1.00
C SER A 9 44.80 -26.01 2.45
N LEU A 10 43.76 -26.20 3.26
CA LEU A 10 43.87 -26.73 4.63
C LEU A 10 44.32 -28.20 4.68
N SER A 11 44.11 -28.98 3.61
CA SER A 11 44.64 -30.35 3.51
C SER A 11 46.14 -30.39 3.24
N LEU A 12 46.69 -29.32 2.64
CA LEU A 12 48.12 -29.17 2.33
C LEU A 12 48.88 -28.49 3.48
N ASP A 13 48.23 -27.58 4.21
CA ASP A 13 48.79 -26.89 5.38
C ASP A 13 47.73 -26.75 6.49
N PRO A 14 47.61 -27.76 7.38
CA PRO A 14 46.55 -27.81 8.39
C PRO A 14 46.70 -26.82 9.54
N GLU A 15 47.92 -26.31 9.78
CA GLU A 15 48.25 -25.43 10.91
C GLU A 15 48.16 -23.94 10.54
N ASN A 16 47.84 -23.63 9.29
CA ASN A 16 47.73 -22.25 8.83
C ASN A 16 46.54 -21.55 9.51
N GLN A 17 46.85 -20.70 10.49
CA GLN A 17 45.87 -19.98 11.30
C GLN A 17 44.95 -19.08 10.46
N GLU A 18 45.47 -18.42 9.42
CA GLU A 18 44.67 -17.56 8.54
C GLU A 18 43.62 -18.37 7.76
N LEU A 19 44.01 -19.54 7.25
CA LEU A 19 43.07 -20.44 6.55
C LEU A 19 42.01 -21.01 7.48
N LEU A 20 42.36 -21.27 8.75
CA LEU A 20 41.42 -21.75 9.76
C LEU A 20 40.40 -20.67 10.15
N GLU A 21 40.86 -19.43 10.36
CA GLU A 21 39.99 -18.28 10.62
C GLU A 21 39.04 -18.01 9.46
N LEU A 22 39.55 -18.05 8.22
CA LEU A 22 38.74 -17.85 7.02
C LEU A 22 37.67 -18.95 6.87
N LYS A 23 38.02 -20.21 7.13
CA LYS A 23 37.06 -21.31 7.12
C LYS A 23 35.93 -21.07 8.14
N ASN A 24 36.27 -20.70 9.37
CA ASN A 24 35.29 -20.43 10.43
C ASN A 24 34.35 -19.27 10.05
N HIS A 25 34.88 -18.14 9.58
CA HIS A 25 34.07 -17.01 9.13
C HIS A 25 33.12 -17.39 7.98
N LEU A 26 33.57 -18.23 7.04
CA LEU A 26 32.73 -18.69 5.94
C LEU A 26 31.62 -19.63 6.43
N GLU A 27 31.90 -20.50 7.39
CA GLU A 27 30.89 -21.37 8.01
C GLU A 27 29.83 -20.55 8.77
N GLU A 28 30.24 -19.54 9.55
CA GLU A 28 29.33 -18.62 10.24
C GLU A 28 28.45 -17.81 9.27
N ALA A 29 29.05 -17.29 8.19
CA ALA A 29 28.32 -16.51 7.19
C ALA A 29 27.26 -17.36 6.46
N ILE A 30 27.56 -18.65 6.20
CA ILE A 30 26.60 -19.60 5.62
C ILE A 30 25.45 -19.86 6.60
N ALA A 31 25.76 -20.13 7.87
CA ALA A 31 24.74 -20.37 8.90
C ALA A 31 23.77 -19.18 9.03
N LEU A 32 24.32 -17.95 9.08
CA LEU A 32 23.52 -16.74 9.14
C LEU A 32 22.65 -16.54 7.88
N CYS A 33 23.18 -16.86 6.69
CA CYS A 33 22.41 -16.82 5.45
C CYS A 33 21.23 -17.80 5.46
N ASP A 34 21.42 -18.99 6.01
CA ASP A 34 20.38 -20.01 6.10
C ASP A 34 19.31 -19.63 7.13
N ASP A 35 19.69 -19.02 8.25
CA ASP A 35 18.74 -18.45 9.21
C ASP A 35 17.90 -17.32 8.59
N ILE A 36 18.53 -16.41 7.82
CA ILE A 36 17.82 -15.34 7.10
C ILE A 36 16.86 -15.92 6.05
N LYS A 37 17.26 -16.98 5.34
CA LYS A 37 16.36 -17.67 4.39
C LYS A 37 15.18 -18.31 5.11
N ASN A 38 15.43 -19.05 6.19
CA ASN A 38 14.37 -19.73 6.95
C ASN A 38 13.39 -18.73 7.58
N ALA A 39 13.89 -17.62 8.12
CA ALA A 39 13.04 -16.53 8.62
C ALA A 39 12.13 -15.96 7.52
N LYS A 40 12.66 -15.73 6.32
CA LYS A 40 11.86 -15.26 5.16
C LYS A 40 10.84 -16.28 4.67
N GLN A 41 11.16 -17.57 4.68
CA GLN A 41 10.24 -18.63 4.24
C GLN A 41 9.06 -18.81 5.22
N ASN A 42 9.28 -18.62 6.52
CA ASN A 42 8.23 -18.71 7.52
C ASN A 42 7.22 -17.54 7.47
N GLU A 43 7.61 -16.36 6.98
CA GLU A 43 6.68 -15.24 6.74
C GLU A 43 5.72 -15.52 5.56
N SER A 44 6.12 -16.38 4.62
CA SER A 44 5.33 -16.72 3.42
C SER A 44 4.35 -17.90 3.59
N ALA A 45 4.05 -18.34 4.81
CA ALA A 45 3.06 -19.40 5.06
C ALA A 45 1.60 -18.99 4.73
N LEU A 46 1.39 -17.77 4.25
CA LEU A 46 0.10 -17.29 3.75
C LEU A 46 -0.25 -17.98 2.43
N LYS A 47 -1.19 -18.92 2.51
CA LYS A 47 -1.80 -19.55 1.34
C LYS A 47 -2.77 -18.56 0.66
N TRP A 48 -2.28 -17.88 -0.36
CA TRP A 48 -3.08 -16.98 -1.20
C TRP A 48 -3.99 -17.74 -2.16
N ASN A 49 -5.19 -17.19 -2.40
CA ASN A 49 -6.16 -17.68 -3.36
C ASN A 49 -6.63 -16.56 -4.29
N LYS A 50 -7.18 -16.96 -5.44
CA LYS A 50 -7.88 -16.04 -6.34
C LYS A 50 -9.03 -15.35 -5.60
N GLY A 51 -9.08 -14.03 -5.68
CA GLY A 51 -10.06 -13.18 -5.01
C GLY A 51 -9.60 -12.61 -3.67
N ASP A 52 -8.46 -13.06 -3.12
CA ASP A 52 -7.94 -12.52 -1.87
C ASP A 52 -7.52 -11.05 -2.02
N GLU A 53 -7.83 -10.25 -1.00
CA GLU A 53 -7.37 -8.86 -0.92
C GLU A 53 -5.94 -8.81 -0.39
N CYS A 54 -5.07 -8.11 -1.12
CA CYS A 54 -3.65 -8.01 -0.80
C CYS A 54 -3.16 -6.57 -0.94
N GLN A 55 -1.91 -6.36 -0.52
CA GLN A 55 -1.13 -5.18 -0.87
C GLN A 55 -0.01 -5.61 -1.82
N ALA A 56 -0.01 -5.03 -3.03
CA ALA A 56 0.97 -5.30 -4.06
C ALA A 56 1.78 -4.03 -4.37
N MET A 57 3.05 -4.19 -4.73
CA MET A 57 3.90 -3.07 -5.13
C MET A 57 3.58 -2.63 -6.56
N TRP A 58 3.31 -1.34 -6.77
CA TRP A 58 3.11 -0.80 -8.11
C TRP A 58 4.46 -0.45 -8.77
N MET A 59 4.66 -0.84 -10.03
CA MET A 59 5.94 -0.63 -10.73
C MET A 59 6.27 0.84 -10.98
N GLY A 60 5.26 1.72 -11.01
CA GLY A 60 5.46 3.14 -11.32
C GLY A 60 6.27 3.88 -10.26
N ASP A 61 5.95 3.68 -8.98
CA ASP A 61 6.56 4.40 -7.87
C ASP A 61 7.14 3.49 -6.77
N LYS A 62 7.05 2.17 -6.93
CA LYS A 62 7.49 1.16 -5.95
C LYS A 62 6.77 1.24 -4.60
N HIS A 63 5.59 1.85 -4.54
CA HIS A 63 4.75 1.87 -3.34
C HIS A 63 3.73 0.72 -3.34
N TYR A 64 3.33 0.30 -2.15
CA TYR A 64 2.33 -0.76 -1.98
C TYR A 64 0.92 -0.17 -1.99
N TYR A 65 0.04 -0.77 -2.78
CA TYR A 65 -1.36 -0.40 -2.89
C TYR A 65 -2.28 -1.59 -2.69
N ASN A 66 -3.48 -1.32 -2.20
CA ASN A 66 -4.51 -2.34 -2.06
C ASN A 66 -4.91 -2.85 -3.45
N ALA A 67 -4.90 -4.17 -3.59
CA ALA A 67 -5.22 -4.89 -4.79
C ALA A 67 -6.00 -6.17 -4.46
N VAL A 68 -6.51 -6.80 -5.51
CA VAL A 68 -7.18 -8.11 -5.43
C VAL A 68 -6.44 -9.06 -6.37
N ILE A 69 -6.15 -10.26 -5.88
CA ILE A 69 -5.56 -11.33 -6.69
C ILE A 69 -6.61 -11.80 -7.70
N GLU A 70 -6.32 -11.62 -8.98
CA GLU A 70 -7.22 -12.03 -10.06
C GLU A 70 -6.90 -13.44 -10.55
N ASP A 71 -5.62 -13.81 -10.65
CA ASP A 71 -5.16 -15.14 -11.04
C ASP A 71 -3.82 -15.48 -10.38
N ILE A 72 -3.58 -16.79 -10.16
CA ILE A 72 -2.36 -17.34 -9.58
C ILE A 72 -1.80 -18.37 -10.57
N TYR A 73 -0.52 -18.27 -10.89
CA TYR A 73 0.18 -19.15 -11.82
C TYR A 73 1.02 -20.20 -11.06
N ALA A 74 1.32 -21.30 -11.74
CA ALA A 74 2.05 -22.43 -11.15
C ALA A 74 3.54 -22.14 -10.88
N ASP A 75 4.09 -21.08 -11.49
CA ASP A 75 5.47 -20.63 -11.34
C ASP A 75 5.71 -19.79 -10.07
N GLY A 76 4.66 -19.52 -9.29
CA GLY A 76 4.75 -18.69 -8.09
C GLY A 76 4.53 -17.19 -8.33
N THR A 77 4.06 -16.82 -9.53
CA THR A 77 3.60 -15.45 -9.85
C THR A 77 2.08 -15.33 -9.82
N CYS A 78 1.58 -14.11 -9.65
CA CYS A 78 0.14 -13.81 -9.63
C CYS A 78 -0.16 -12.53 -10.39
N GLN A 79 -1.37 -12.45 -10.95
CA GLN A 79 -1.91 -11.23 -11.53
C GLN A 79 -2.82 -10.55 -10.51
N VAL A 80 -2.53 -9.29 -10.22
CA VAL A 80 -3.31 -8.46 -9.29
C VAL A 80 -3.96 -7.29 -10.03
N ARG A 81 -5.12 -6.85 -9.54
CA ARG A 81 -5.80 -5.62 -9.97
C ARG A 81 -5.86 -4.63 -8.82
N PHE A 82 -5.32 -3.43 -9.02
CA PHE A 82 -5.32 -2.38 -8.00
C PHE A 82 -6.73 -1.79 -7.78
N ASN A 83 -7.09 -1.41 -6.57
CA ASN A 83 -8.47 -0.95 -6.30
C ASN A 83 -8.78 0.45 -6.87
N LYS A 84 -7.74 1.29 -7.05
CA LYS A 84 -7.89 2.67 -7.53
C LYS A 84 -7.71 2.83 -9.05
N TYR A 85 -7.24 1.78 -9.72
CA TYR A 85 -6.87 1.79 -11.12
C TYR A 85 -7.44 0.55 -11.80
N THR A 86 -7.79 0.63 -13.08
CA THR A 86 -8.25 -0.55 -13.83
C THR A 86 -7.12 -1.46 -14.27
N ASP A 87 -5.87 -1.02 -14.08
CA ASP A 87 -4.69 -1.69 -14.58
C ASP A 87 -4.36 -2.94 -13.77
N LYS A 88 -3.90 -3.96 -14.49
CA LYS A 88 -3.49 -5.25 -13.96
C LYS A 88 -1.97 -5.34 -13.97
N GLN A 89 -1.41 -6.03 -12.99
CA GLN A 89 0.04 -6.20 -12.89
C GLN A 89 0.37 -7.62 -12.44
N ILE A 90 1.43 -8.18 -13.01
CA ILE A 90 2.00 -9.46 -12.59
C ILE A 90 3.06 -9.17 -11.52
N CYS A 91 3.02 -9.92 -10.42
CA CYS A 91 4.02 -9.85 -9.35
C CYS A 91 4.18 -11.21 -8.66
N ASP A 92 5.27 -11.38 -7.91
CA ASP A 92 5.54 -12.61 -7.18
C ASP A 92 4.59 -12.80 -5.99
N LEU A 93 4.07 -14.01 -5.77
CA LEU A 93 3.20 -14.30 -4.61
C LEU A 93 3.90 -14.00 -3.28
N SER A 94 5.20 -14.23 -3.20
CA SER A 94 6.03 -13.97 -2.02
C SER A 94 6.22 -12.47 -1.73
N SER A 95 5.99 -11.61 -2.73
CA SER A 95 6.08 -10.15 -2.58
C SER A 95 4.79 -9.52 -2.05
N LEU A 96 3.68 -10.27 -2.07
CA LEU A 96 2.40 -9.80 -1.59
C LEU A 96 2.39 -9.65 -0.09
N LYS A 97 1.78 -8.56 0.37
CA LYS A 97 1.51 -8.34 1.79
C LYS A 97 0.03 -8.58 2.05
N MET A 98 -0.27 -9.09 3.24
CA MET A 98 -1.65 -9.02 3.75
C MET A 98 -2.13 -7.59 3.62
N LYS A 99 -3.37 -7.42 3.15
CA LYS A 99 -4.05 -6.15 3.40
C LYS A 99 -3.98 -5.96 4.90
N LEU A 100 -3.24 -4.93 5.34
CA LEU A 100 -3.37 -4.47 6.70
C LEU A 100 -4.87 -4.24 6.85
N ALA A 101 -5.55 -5.14 7.55
CA ALA A 101 -6.83 -4.79 8.14
C ALA A 101 -6.55 -3.45 8.79
N ASP A 102 -7.47 -2.50 8.69
CA ASP A 102 -7.46 -1.44 9.69
C ASP A 102 -7.52 -2.18 11.03
N GLU A 103 -6.34 -2.44 11.63
CA GLU A 103 -6.21 -3.04 12.93
C GLU A 103 -7.12 -2.19 13.76
N LYS A 104 -8.12 -2.85 14.34
CA LYS A 104 -9.21 -2.22 15.04
C LYS A 104 -8.60 -1.31 16.11
N MET A 105 -8.33 -0.07 15.74
CA MET A 105 -8.16 1.03 16.66
C MET A 105 -9.52 1.08 17.35
N SER A 106 -9.53 0.53 18.56
CA SER A 106 -10.66 0.43 19.48
C SER A 106 -11.74 1.46 19.15
N ASN A 107 -12.98 1.00 18.98
CA ASN A 107 -14.17 1.79 18.62
C ASN A 107 -14.30 3.15 19.35
N LYS A 108 -13.60 3.34 20.47
CA LYS A 108 -13.46 4.60 21.22
C LYS A 108 -12.75 5.75 20.47
N VAL A 109 -11.81 5.48 19.55
CA VAL A 109 -11.04 6.53 18.83
C VAL A 109 -11.81 7.04 17.60
N ARG A 110 -12.57 6.18 16.92
CA ARG A 110 -13.42 6.56 15.77
C ARG A 110 -14.52 7.55 16.14
N GLN A 111 -15.08 7.46 17.35
CA GLN A 111 -16.09 8.42 17.81
C GLN A 111 -15.51 9.83 18.01
N ARG A 112 -14.27 9.95 18.52
CA ARG A 112 -13.63 11.25 18.73
C ARG A 112 -13.18 11.94 17.43
N LYS A 113 -12.77 11.18 16.41
CA LYS A 113 -12.39 11.75 15.09
C LYS A 113 -13.59 12.14 14.21
N ARG A 114 -14.73 11.45 14.31
CA ARG A 114 -15.94 11.79 13.54
C ARG A 114 -16.54 13.15 13.91
N HIS A 115 -16.37 13.62 15.14
CA HIS A 115 -16.98 14.88 15.58
C HIS A 115 -16.27 16.13 15.02
N LYS A 116 -14.96 16.06 14.74
CA LYS A 116 -14.20 17.20 14.21
C LYS A 116 -14.34 17.36 12.69
N ASN A 117 -14.45 16.26 11.94
CA ASN A 117 -14.53 16.33 10.48
C ASN A 117 -15.96 16.57 9.94
N LYS A 118 -17.00 16.42 10.78
CA LYS A 118 -18.39 16.71 10.39
C LYS A 118 -18.69 18.22 10.35
N MET A 119 -18.14 18.98 11.30
CA MET A 119 -18.29 20.44 11.38
C MET A 119 -17.81 21.12 10.09
N GLY A 120 -16.60 20.80 9.62
CA GLY A 120 -16.05 21.44 8.41
C GLY A 120 -16.80 21.10 7.12
N PHE A 121 -17.42 19.92 7.02
CA PHE A 121 -18.21 19.53 5.85
C PHE A 121 -19.61 20.17 5.86
N GLU A 122 -20.27 20.24 7.01
CA GLU A 122 -21.56 20.94 7.17
C GLU A 122 -21.38 22.46 6.97
N GLU A 123 -20.28 23.04 7.45
CA GLU A 123 -19.93 24.46 7.26
C GLU A 123 -19.61 24.79 5.79
N TYR A 124 -18.83 23.94 5.10
CA TYR A 124 -18.60 24.08 3.66
C TYR A 124 -19.90 23.98 2.85
N LYS A 125 -20.79 23.04 3.21
CA LYS A 125 -22.10 22.88 2.56
C LYS A 125 -23.01 24.08 2.83
N ALA A 126 -23.02 24.61 4.05
CA ALA A 126 -23.79 25.80 4.43
C ALA A 126 -23.31 27.04 3.69
N LYS A 127 -21.98 27.24 3.60
CA LYS A 127 -21.38 28.35 2.85
C LYS A 127 -21.79 28.34 1.37
N ARG A 128 -21.71 27.18 0.73
CA ARG A 128 -22.09 27.02 -0.69
C ARG A 128 -23.58 27.26 -0.95
N LEU A 129 -24.45 26.91 0.01
CA LEU A 129 -25.88 27.17 -0.06
C LEU A 129 -26.20 28.67 0.14
N TYR A 130 -25.51 29.33 1.06
CA TYR A 130 -25.66 30.77 1.27
C TYR A 130 -25.21 31.57 0.03
N GLU A 131 -24.04 31.25 -0.53
CA GLU A 131 -23.55 31.88 -1.76
C GLU A 131 -24.54 31.71 -2.93
N LYS A 132 -25.10 30.50 -3.09
CA LYS A 132 -26.15 30.26 -4.09
C LYS A 132 -27.40 31.11 -3.83
N LYS A 133 -27.87 31.18 -2.59
CA LYS A 133 -29.05 31.98 -2.23
C LYS A 133 -28.84 33.47 -2.53
N MET A 134 -27.68 34.01 -2.19
CA MET A 134 -27.35 35.41 -2.48
C MET A 134 -27.36 35.71 -3.98
N PHE A 135 -26.84 34.79 -4.79
CA PHE A 135 -26.89 34.90 -6.25
C PHE A 135 -28.33 34.88 -6.78
N ASP A 136 -29.15 33.95 -6.30
CA ASP A 136 -30.55 33.82 -6.70
C ASP A 136 -31.36 35.08 -6.29
N ASP A 137 -31.13 35.62 -5.08
CA ASP A 137 -31.76 36.85 -4.59
C ASP A 137 -31.35 38.08 -5.43
N GLU A 138 -30.09 38.17 -5.86
CA GLU A 138 -29.61 39.25 -6.74
C GLU A 138 -30.25 39.18 -8.14
N ILE A 139 -30.31 37.99 -8.73
CA ILE A 139 -30.99 37.76 -10.01
C ILE A 139 -32.46 38.17 -9.89
N ASN A 140 -33.15 37.72 -8.84
CA ASN A 140 -34.56 38.04 -8.63
C ASN A 140 -34.79 39.54 -8.42
N SER A 141 -33.90 40.23 -7.69
CA SER A 141 -33.96 41.69 -7.52
C SER A 141 -33.82 42.44 -8.84
N LYS A 142 -32.89 42.02 -9.73
CA LYS A 142 -32.76 42.61 -11.08
C LYS A 142 -34.01 42.39 -11.92
N VAL A 143 -34.53 41.16 -11.90
CA VAL A 143 -35.79 40.82 -12.59
C VAL A 143 -36.95 41.67 -12.06
N GLU A 144 -37.03 41.90 -10.75
CA GLU A 144 -38.09 42.70 -10.15
C GLU A 144 -37.94 44.19 -10.46
N ALA A 145 -36.73 44.74 -10.46
CA ALA A 145 -36.45 46.11 -10.88
C ALA A 145 -36.85 46.33 -12.35
N GLU A 146 -36.46 45.41 -13.25
CA GLU A 146 -36.90 45.43 -14.64
C GLU A 146 -38.43 45.39 -14.71
N ARG A 147 -39.10 44.49 -13.98
CA ARG A 147 -40.57 44.45 -13.92
C ARG A 147 -41.20 45.77 -13.48
N GLN A 148 -40.60 46.51 -12.53
CA GLN A 148 -41.10 47.82 -12.12
C GLN A 148 -40.89 48.88 -13.20
N VAL A 149 -39.74 48.86 -13.90
CA VAL A 149 -39.50 49.74 -15.05
C VAL A 149 -40.56 49.52 -16.15
N TRP A 150 -40.88 48.25 -16.45
CA TRP A 150 -41.95 47.93 -17.41
C TRP A 150 -43.34 48.39 -16.93
N LYS A 151 -43.62 48.34 -15.63
CA LYS A 151 -44.88 48.88 -15.07
C LYS A 151 -44.99 50.40 -15.19
N THR A 152 -43.87 51.12 -15.16
CA THR A 152 -43.86 52.57 -15.35
C THR A 152 -43.96 53.01 -16.82
N PHE A 153 -43.97 52.06 -17.76
CA PHE A 153 -44.00 52.32 -19.20
C PHE A 153 -45.41 52.22 -19.82
N ASN A 154 -46.47 52.03 -19.02
CA ASN A 154 -47.87 52.01 -19.43
C ASN A 154 -48.67 53.16 -18.82
#